data_AF-A0A920GRF7-F1
#
_entry.id   AF-A0A920GRF7-F1
#
_cell.length_a   1.000
_cell.length_b   1.000
_cell.length_c   1.000
_cell.angle_alpha   90.00
_cell.angle_beta   90.00
_cell.angle_gamma   90.00
#
_symmetry.space_group_name_H-M   'P 1'
#
loop_
_entity.id
_entity.type
_entity.pdbx_description
1 polymer ?
#
loop_
_entity_poly.entity_id
_entity_poly.type
_entity_poly.pdbx_seq_one_letter_code
_entity_poly.pdbx_strand_id
1 'polypeptide(L)'
;MLSFKRIIFISLFFFTACGFSPVYNENNTTKLIGQISIQEPSTQNDFIFYSQLIDRFGDRGDKYTLSYAISTSTEDRALDFDGTVHRVEISGSVSFSLKDKENRN
;
A
#
# COMPACT_ATOMS: atom_id res chain seq x y z
N MET A 1 22.35 50.34 -10.07
CA MET A 1 22.14 49.08 -10.85
C MET A 1 22.47 47.80 -10.10
N LEU A 2 23.36 47.79 -9.09
CA LEU A 2 23.73 46.54 -8.38
C LEU A 2 22.63 46.00 -7.44
N SER A 3 21.81 46.88 -6.83
CA SER A 3 20.74 46.49 -5.90
C SER A 3 19.55 45.78 -6.58
N PHE A 4 19.20 46.17 -7.81
CA PHE A 4 18.11 45.51 -8.56
C PHE A 4 18.46 44.07 -8.96
N LYS A 5 19.72 43.82 -9.34
CA LYS A 5 20.21 42.47 -9.63
C LYS A 5 20.11 41.56 -8.40
N ARG A 6 20.47 42.05 -7.21
CA ARG A 6 20.36 41.28 -5.96
C ARG A 6 18.92 40.90 -5.62
N ILE A 7 17.95 41.80 -5.85
CA ILE A 7 16.53 41.53 -5.57
C ILE A 7 15.98 40.42 -6.50
N ILE A 8 16.39 40.41 -7.77
CA ILE A 8 15.98 39.37 -8.73
C ILE A 8 16.53 37.99 -8.33
N PHE A 9 17.77 37.90 -7.88
CA PHE A 9 18.35 36.63 -7.43
C PHE A 9 17.69 36.08 -6.15
N ILE A 10 17.26 36.95 -5.23
CA ILE A 10 16.55 36.54 -4.01
C ILE A 10 15.14 36.03 -4.33
N SER A 11 14.41 36.70 -5.23
CA SER A 11 13.04 36.26 -5.55
C SER A 11 13.02 34.89 -6.24
N LEU A 12 14.04 34.56 -7.05
CA LEU A 12 14.12 33.29 -7.76
C LEU A 12 14.33 32.07 -6.82
N PHE A 13 14.95 32.26 -5.65
CA PHE A 13 15.20 31.16 -4.69
C PHE A 13 13.95 30.74 -3.91
N PHE A 14 12.94 31.61 -3.80
CA PHE A 14 11.69 31.30 -3.10
C PHE A 14 10.71 30.45 -3.94
N PHE A 15 10.89 30.38 -5.26
CA PHE A 15 9.97 29.66 -6.16
C PHE A 15 10.47 28.27 -6.60
N THR A 16 11.67 27.83 -6.19
CA THR A 16 12.28 26.58 -6.70
C THR A 16 12.06 25.35 -5.82
N ALA A 17 11.51 25.48 -4.61
CA ALA A 17 11.15 24.32 -3.79
C ALA A 17 9.66 24.02 -3.98
N CYS A 18 9.35 23.03 -4.82
CA CYS A 18 7.99 22.59 -5.15
C CYS A 18 7.23 21.92 -3.97
N GLY A 19 7.59 22.24 -2.72
CA GLY A 19 6.90 21.78 -1.51
C GLY A 19 6.94 20.26 -1.29
N PHE A 20 7.74 19.52 -2.06
CA PHE A 20 7.82 18.06 -1.93
C PHE A 20 8.47 17.69 -0.59
N SER A 21 7.64 17.20 0.33
CA SER A 21 8.10 16.51 1.53
C SER A 21 8.26 15.02 1.21
N PRO A 22 9.33 14.35 1.70
CA PRO A 22 9.45 12.90 1.57
C PRO A 22 8.23 12.19 2.15
N VAL A 23 7.65 11.26 1.38
CA VAL A 23 6.51 10.44 1.80
C VAL A 23 6.84 9.61 3.04
N TYR A 24 8.08 9.09 3.10
CA TYR A 24 8.61 8.33 4.23
C TYR A 24 9.28 9.25 5.25
N ASN A 25 8.48 10.10 5.90
CA ASN A 25 8.92 10.86 7.07
C ASN A 25 8.34 10.25 8.36
N GLU A 26 8.93 10.63 9.49
CA GLU A 26 8.54 10.20 10.83
C GLU A 26 7.07 10.51 11.21
N ASN A 27 6.44 11.49 10.55
CA ASN A 27 5.11 12.00 10.88
C ASN A 27 3.95 11.25 10.22
N ASN A 28 4.19 10.55 9.10
CA ASN A 28 3.11 10.06 8.24
C ASN A 28 2.91 8.54 8.25
N THR A 29 3.95 7.74 8.50
CA THR A 29 3.90 6.27 8.27
C THR A 29 3.88 5.42 9.53
N THR A 30 4.24 5.96 10.68
CA THR A 30 4.38 5.21 11.94
C THR A 30 3.07 5.04 12.71
N LYS A 31 2.03 5.81 12.37
CA LYS A 31 0.79 5.88 13.17
C LYS A 31 -0.02 4.59 13.21
N LEU A 32 0.13 3.68 12.25
CA LEU A 32 -0.60 2.39 12.23
C LEU A 32 0.26 1.20 12.64
N ILE A 33 1.58 1.36 12.72
CA ILE A 33 2.48 0.28 13.11
C ILE A 33 2.19 -0.07 14.57
N GLY A 34 2.01 -1.37 14.84
CA GLY A 34 1.70 -1.90 16.16
C GLY A 34 0.27 -1.60 16.63
N GLN A 35 -0.63 -1.14 15.76
CA GLN A 35 -2.03 -0.82 16.11
C GLN A 35 -3.07 -1.68 15.40
N ILE A 36 -2.66 -2.47 14.40
CA ILE A 36 -3.56 -3.31 13.59
C ILE A 36 -3.48 -4.78 14.05
N SER A 37 -4.62 -5.33 14.45
CA SER A 37 -4.87 -6.76 14.60
C SER A 37 -5.22 -7.33 13.23
N ILE A 38 -4.39 -8.22 12.68
CA ILE A 38 -4.61 -8.82 11.36
C ILE A 38 -5.36 -10.14 11.53
N GLN A 39 -6.36 -10.38 10.68
CA GLN A 39 -7.08 -11.67 10.61
C GLN A 39 -6.11 -12.84 10.37
N GLU A 40 -6.30 -13.93 11.11
CA GLU A 40 -5.50 -15.15 10.98
C GLU A 40 -5.67 -15.80 9.59
N PRO A 41 -4.56 -16.27 8.98
CA PRO A 41 -4.59 -16.84 7.64
C PRO A 41 -5.18 -18.26 7.64
N SER A 42 -5.94 -18.59 6.59
CA SER A 42 -6.57 -19.92 6.43
C SER A 42 -6.03 -20.72 5.24
N THR A 43 -5.44 -20.04 4.26
CA THR A 43 -4.85 -20.63 3.06
C THR A 43 -3.36 -20.28 2.91
N GLN A 44 -2.68 -20.94 1.98
CA GLN A 44 -1.28 -20.61 1.66
C GLN A 44 -1.12 -19.15 1.20
N ASN A 45 -2.03 -18.67 0.36
CA ASN A 45 -2.02 -17.30 -0.13
C ASN A 45 -2.25 -16.31 1.03
N ASP A 46 -3.18 -16.63 1.93
CA ASP A 46 -3.41 -15.83 3.14
C ASP A 46 -2.16 -15.77 4.00
N PHE A 47 -1.45 -16.90 4.17
CA PHE A 47 -0.23 -16.93 4.99
C PHE A 47 0.86 -16.04 4.41
N ILE A 48 1.11 -16.13 3.10
CA ILE A 48 2.10 -15.28 2.41
C ILE A 48 1.75 -13.80 2.58
N PHE A 49 0.48 -13.45 2.39
CA PHE A 49 0.00 -12.08 2.55
C PHE A 49 0.08 -11.61 4.02
N TYR A 50 -0.34 -12.46 4.96
CA TYR A 50 -0.26 -12.22 6.39
C TYR A 50 1.17 -11.95 6.84
N SER A 51 2.16 -12.75 6.41
CA SER A 51 3.57 -12.53 6.75
C SER A 51 4.07 -11.17 6.28
N GLN A 52 3.73 -10.75 5.06
CA GLN A 52 4.09 -9.43 4.55
C GLN A 52 3.43 -8.28 5.32
N LEU A 53 2.18 -8.47 5.76
CA LEU A 53 1.47 -7.50 6.59
C LEU A 53 2.11 -7.39 7.98
N ILE A 54 2.50 -8.52 8.59
CA ILE A 54 3.18 -8.55 9.88
C ILE A 54 4.55 -7.88 9.79
N ASP A 55 5.33 -8.15 8.74
CA ASP A 55 6.63 -7.51 8.53
C ASP A 55 6.51 -5.97 8.42
N ARG A 56 5.39 -5.48 7.88
CA ARG A 56 5.13 -4.06 7.69
C ARG A 56 4.49 -3.37 8.90
N PHE A 57 3.54 -4.03 9.57
CA PHE A 57 2.69 -3.43 10.60
C PHE A 57 2.95 -3.97 12.01
N GLY A 58 3.69 -5.06 12.17
CA GLY A 58 3.91 -5.76 13.44
C GLY A 58 2.75 -6.68 13.85
N ASP A 59 2.99 -7.50 14.87
CA ASP A 59 2.06 -8.57 15.31
C ASP A 59 1.18 -8.20 16.52
N ARG A 60 1.37 -7.04 17.15
CA ARG A 60 0.75 -6.70 18.47
C ARG A 60 -0.28 -5.57 18.44
N GLY A 61 -1.00 -5.40 17.34
CA GLY A 61 -2.02 -4.35 17.25
C GLY A 61 -3.34 -4.71 17.92
N ASP A 62 -3.92 -3.78 18.69
CA ASP A 62 -5.19 -3.98 19.38
C ASP A 62 -6.29 -2.97 18.99
N LYS A 63 -5.95 -1.79 18.47
CA LYS A 63 -6.89 -0.72 18.16
C LYS A 63 -7.74 -0.97 16.92
N TYR A 64 -7.14 -1.42 15.83
CA TYR A 64 -7.82 -1.70 14.57
C TYR A 64 -7.87 -3.20 14.31
N THR A 65 -8.90 -3.66 13.60
CA THR A 65 -8.99 -5.02 13.06
C THR A 65 -8.99 -4.94 11.55
N LEU A 66 -8.01 -5.59 10.91
CA LEU A 66 -7.92 -5.74 9.47
C LEU A 66 -8.43 -7.13 9.08
N SER A 67 -9.57 -7.15 8.39
CA SER A 67 -10.12 -8.35 7.74
C SER A 67 -9.91 -8.26 6.24
N TYR A 68 -9.62 -9.39 5.60
CA TYR A 68 -9.37 -9.44 4.16
C TYR A 68 -9.89 -10.75 3.55
N ALA A 69 -10.14 -10.69 2.24
CA ALA A 69 -10.48 -11.84 1.42
C ALA A 69 -9.69 -11.77 0.11
N ILE A 70 -8.92 -12.83 -0.18
CA ILE A 70 -8.11 -12.96 -1.38
C ILE A 70 -8.86 -13.81 -2.39
N SER A 71 -9.00 -13.30 -3.61
CA SER A 71 -9.60 -13.99 -4.74
C SER A 71 -8.58 -14.10 -5.86
N THR A 72 -8.37 -15.31 -6.36
CA THR A 72 -7.48 -15.57 -7.50
C THR A 72 -8.23 -16.30 -8.59
N SER A 73 -8.04 -15.88 -9.84
CA SER A 73 -8.57 -16.55 -11.02
C SER A 73 -7.45 -16.89 -11.97
N THR A 74 -7.56 -18.04 -12.64
CA THR A 74 -6.65 -18.44 -13.71
C THR A 74 -7.47 -18.65 -14.98
N GLU A 75 -7.07 -17.98 -16.04
CA GLU A 75 -7.72 -18.07 -17.34
C GLU A 75 -6.71 -18.50 -18.40
N ASP A 76 -7.09 -19.48 -19.19
CA ASP A 76 -6.34 -19.88 -20.37
C ASP A 76 -6.43 -18.78 -21.44
N ARG A 77 -5.28 -18.45 -22.03
CA ARG A 77 -5.11 -17.40 -23.03
C ARG A 77 -4.28 -17.94 -24.19
N ALA A 78 -4.38 -17.27 -25.34
CA ALA A 78 -3.67 -17.66 -26.56
C ALA A 78 -3.93 -19.14 -26.92
N LEU A 79 -5.20 -19.46 -27.15
CA LEU A 79 -5.64 -20.76 -27.61
C LEU A 79 -5.44 -20.88 -29.14
N ASP A 80 -4.88 -21.99 -29.58
CA ASP A 80 -4.92 -22.37 -31.00
C ASP A 80 -6.32 -22.88 -31.41
N PHE A 81 -6.54 -23.04 -32.72
CA PHE A 81 -7.80 -23.56 -33.26
C PHE A 81 -8.12 -24.99 -32.79
N ASP A 82 -7.11 -25.76 -32.36
CA ASP A 82 -7.27 -27.11 -31.80
C ASP A 82 -7.52 -27.11 -30.29
N GLY A 83 -7.54 -25.93 -29.65
CA GLY A 83 -7.73 -25.76 -28.21
C GLY A 83 -6.45 -25.88 -27.38
N THR A 84 -5.27 -25.98 -27.99
CA THR A 84 -3.99 -25.99 -27.26
C THR A 84 -3.75 -24.63 -26.62
N VAL A 85 -3.48 -24.62 -25.30
CA VAL A 85 -3.22 -23.41 -24.50
C VAL A 85 -1.73 -23.10 -24.50
N HIS A 86 -1.36 -21.90 -24.94
CA HIS A 86 0.04 -21.44 -24.94
C HIS A 86 0.36 -20.46 -23.82
N ARG A 87 -0.65 -19.90 -23.15
CA ARG A 87 -0.47 -18.95 -22.06
C ARG A 87 -1.57 -19.10 -21.02
N VAL A 88 -1.20 -18.92 -19.76
CA VAL A 88 -2.15 -18.74 -18.66
C VAL A 88 -2.03 -17.31 -18.13
N GLU A 89 -3.16 -16.70 -17.84
CA GLU A 89 -3.25 -15.43 -17.14
C GLU A 89 -3.78 -15.68 -15.73
N ILE A 90 -2.99 -15.28 -14.73
CA ILE A 90 -3.37 -15.38 -13.33
C ILE A 90 -3.68 -13.97 -12.85
N SER A 91 -4.91 -13.75 -12.39
CA SER A 91 -5.35 -12.49 -11.79
C SER A 91 -5.62 -12.70 -10.30
N GLY A 92 -5.32 -11.68 -9.49
CA GLY A 92 -5.53 -11.69 -8.06
C GLY A 92 -6.12 -10.37 -7.60
N SER A 93 -7.08 -10.43 -6.69
CA SER A 93 -7.66 -9.26 -6.02
C SER A 93 -7.80 -9.50 -4.53
N VAL A 94 -7.69 -8.43 -3.75
CA VAL A 94 -7.84 -8.47 -2.29
C VAL A 94 -8.88 -7.43 -1.91
N SER A 95 -9.98 -7.88 -1.31
CA SER A 95 -10.94 -7.01 -0.66
C SER A 95 -10.58 -6.93 0.82
N PHE A 96 -10.57 -5.73 1.40
CA PHE A 96 -10.19 -5.54 2.79
C PHE A 96 -11.11 -4.56 3.52
N SER A 97 -11.20 -4.70 4.84
CA SER A 97 -11.91 -3.79 5.74
C SER A 97 -11.07 -3.55 6.98
N LEU A 98 -10.84 -2.27 7.30
CA LEU A 98 -10.19 -1.83 8.52
C LEU A 98 -11.25 -1.24 9.46
N LYS A 99 -11.47 -1.87 10.61
CA LYS A 99 -12.45 -1.43 11.60
C LYS A 99 -11.77 -1.03 12.90
N ASP A 100 -12.19 0.08 13.49
CA ASP A 100 -11.80 0.44 14.86
C ASP A 100 -12.52 -0.50 15.85
N LYS A 101 -11.79 -1.05 16.83
CA LYS A 101 -12.39 -1.95 17.83
C LYS A 101 -13.27 -1.19 18.83
N GLU A 102 -13.03 0.10 19.05
CA GLU A 102 -13.81 0.91 19.99
C GLU A 102 -15.16 1.33 19.38
N ASN A 103 -15.20 1.54 18.07
CA ASN A 103 -16.39 1.98 17.34
C ASN A 103 -17.18 0.79 16.76
N ARG A 104 -17.53 -0.17 17.61
CA ARG A 104 -18.46 -1.26 17.27
C ARG A 104 -19.91 -0.77 17.42
N ASN A 105 -20.36 0.05 16.48
CA ASN A 105 -21.79 0.24 16.20
C ASN A 105 -22.14 -0.43 14.88
#